data_AF-A0A4U6NDK5-F1
#
_entry.id   AF-A0A4U6NDK5-F1
#
_cell.length_a   1.000
_cell.length_b   1.000
_cell.length_c   1.000
_cell.angle_alpha   90.00
_cell.angle_beta   90.00
_cell.angle_gamma   90.00
#
_symmetry.space_group_name_H-M   'P 1'
#
loop_
_entity.id
_entity.type
_entity.pdbx_description
1 polymer ?
#
loop_
_entity_poly.entity_id
_entity_poly.type
_entity_poly.pdbx_seq_one_letter_code
_entity_poly.pdbx_strand_id
1 'polypeptide(L)'
;MNVARDAAWSSLGTIDPYVVSHLINPAFIGGAQWPGLRQAFRKITRADGLAIVASDGLADPYLDDPAAGPGLGAEVYLCSTAFADAPMGDLSSLWQFETVYQVAQNIASMRFELGPELDRYGALSLSLPGSSAPAEWLDEEGTLGVLIGVPLEGVPVSIPVANGAVRFVGVIPLRPAELAYVLAEGADARSDVAARLTELPALAAASPNRPSVIGSVDSNANAEFAPDSGLVGMPAAHLWRVVERVLEDTSPFAPEADLVAGEVLRLRDTGQLSKALAGDLSSLIYQRGMHAAHTGDFQLTTSIRQLKDEIGHHKQAGFPDLQTDPVQVQARIADIANDIPLPSRELEVAQDQASLLPSVARLLAGGVAPGWKSLRFEVWSIGDVMSYELFTVRDGEEHRSIPGIAIYEPLNLLKTASCVPETGTWLSLTMRISSSGEIDVDYNFDAKPELDIDVSIDDYELELRRFPRATSFVPTWWQERIAQGDA
;
A
#
# COMPACT_ATOMS: atom_id res chain seq x y z
N MET A 1 19.06 -11.95 -22.56
CA MET A 1 18.47 -10.83 -21.79
C MET A 1 19.53 -10.10 -21.00
N ASN A 2 20.17 -10.73 -19.99
CA ASN A 2 21.25 -10.11 -19.20
C ASN A 2 22.36 -9.47 -20.04
N VAL A 3 22.87 -10.16 -21.07
CA VAL A 3 23.91 -9.61 -21.97
C VAL A 3 23.49 -8.29 -22.66
N ALA A 4 22.23 -8.17 -23.08
CA ALA A 4 21.74 -6.96 -23.73
C ALA A 4 21.56 -5.81 -22.72
N ARG A 5 21.06 -6.13 -21.51
CA ARG A 5 20.93 -5.20 -20.39
C ARG A 5 22.31 -4.70 -19.93
N ASP A 6 23.28 -5.60 -19.80
CA ASP A 6 24.67 -5.29 -19.45
C ASP A 6 25.34 -4.40 -20.49
N ALA A 7 25.14 -4.69 -21.78
CA ALA A 7 25.66 -3.86 -22.86
C ALA A 7 25.05 -2.45 -22.86
N ALA A 8 23.73 -2.34 -22.60
CA ALA A 8 23.05 -1.06 -22.51
C ALA A 8 23.60 -0.23 -21.34
N TRP A 9 23.70 -0.80 -20.13
CA TRP A 9 24.27 -0.11 -18.97
C TRP A 9 25.75 0.25 -19.17
N SER A 10 26.53 -0.64 -19.79
CA SER A 10 27.97 -0.39 -20.06
C SER A 10 28.19 0.71 -21.10
N SER A 11 27.22 0.94 -21.99
CA SER A 11 27.29 2.03 -22.97
C SER A 11 27.17 3.43 -22.32
N LEU A 12 26.62 3.49 -21.11
CA LEU A 12 26.38 4.74 -20.38
C LEU A 12 27.55 5.12 -19.47
N GLY A 13 28.37 4.16 -19.04
CA GLY A 13 29.48 4.40 -18.13
C GLY A 13 30.12 3.12 -17.60
N THR A 14 30.96 3.28 -16.59
CA THR A 14 31.63 2.17 -15.91
C THR A 14 30.67 1.55 -14.91
N ILE A 15 30.31 0.28 -15.11
CA ILE A 15 29.50 -0.47 -14.14
C ILE A 15 30.38 -0.93 -12.98
N ASP A 16 29.91 -0.73 -11.74
CA ASP A 16 30.56 -1.30 -10.57
C ASP A 16 30.51 -2.84 -10.61
N PRO A 17 31.61 -3.55 -10.35
CA PRO A 17 31.63 -5.01 -10.37
C PRO A 17 30.78 -5.64 -9.25
N TYR A 18 30.42 -4.88 -8.22
CA TYR A 18 29.56 -5.32 -7.13
C TYR A 18 28.13 -4.81 -7.31
N VAL A 19 27.20 -5.43 -6.59
CA VAL A 19 25.77 -5.05 -6.56
C VAL A 19 25.34 -4.86 -5.10
N VAL A 20 24.37 -3.97 -4.86
CA VAL A 20 23.68 -3.91 -3.57
C VAL A 20 22.58 -4.94 -3.64
N SER A 21 22.62 -5.94 -2.78
CA SER A 21 21.59 -6.97 -2.70
C SER A 21 21.36 -7.37 -1.24
N HIS A 22 20.29 -8.11 -1.03
CA HIS A 22 19.98 -8.61 0.30
C HIS A 22 20.81 -9.85 0.63
N LEU A 23 21.33 -9.90 1.86
CA LEU A 23 21.93 -11.11 2.42
C LEU A 23 20.92 -12.27 2.49
N ILE A 24 19.66 -11.94 2.75
CA ILE A 24 18.51 -12.85 2.69
C ILE A 24 17.47 -12.20 1.77
N ASN A 25 17.12 -12.87 0.68
CA ASN A 25 16.18 -12.35 -0.30
C ASN A 25 14.81 -12.04 0.32
N PRO A 26 14.24 -10.83 0.12
CA PRO A 26 12.91 -10.47 0.62
C PRO A 26 11.82 -11.47 0.22
N ALA A 27 11.91 -12.07 -0.97
CA ALA A 27 10.97 -13.09 -1.43
C ALA A 27 10.93 -14.34 -0.53
N PHE A 28 12.04 -14.67 0.16
CA PHE A 28 12.11 -15.82 1.06
C PHE A 28 11.63 -15.53 2.48
N ILE A 29 11.33 -14.26 2.78
CA ILE A 29 10.84 -13.80 4.06
C ILE A 29 9.51 -13.05 3.92
N GLY A 30 8.78 -13.15 2.80
CA GLY A 30 7.44 -12.57 2.65
C GLY A 30 7.38 -11.12 2.17
N GLY A 31 8.51 -10.53 1.76
CA GLY A 31 8.55 -9.24 1.05
C GLY A 31 8.18 -9.37 -0.44
N ALA A 32 8.20 -8.24 -1.16
CA ALA A 32 7.87 -8.20 -2.58
C ALA A 32 8.72 -9.23 -3.37
N GLN A 33 8.07 -10.12 -4.12
CA GLN A 33 8.77 -11.10 -4.94
C GLN A 33 9.04 -10.52 -6.33
N TRP A 34 10.32 -10.39 -6.66
CA TRP A 34 10.74 -10.07 -8.03
C TRP A 34 10.70 -11.33 -8.90
N PRO A 35 10.43 -11.20 -10.21
CA PRO A 35 10.16 -12.35 -11.09
C PRO A 35 11.22 -13.46 -11.05
N GLY A 36 12.49 -13.10 -11.24
CA GLY A 36 13.63 -14.02 -11.24
C GLY A 36 14.29 -14.21 -9.88
N LEU A 37 13.65 -13.74 -8.80
CA LEU A 37 14.18 -13.62 -7.43
C LEU A 37 15.43 -12.74 -7.29
N ARG A 38 16.11 -12.33 -8.35
CA ARG A 38 17.23 -11.40 -8.24
C ARG A 38 16.70 -10.04 -7.76
N GLN A 39 17.02 -9.66 -6.52
CA GLN A 39 16.68 -8.35 -5.94
C GLN A 39 17.98 -7.62 -5.67
N ALA A 40 18.48 -6.95 -6.70
CA ALA A 40 19.77 -6.29 -6.67
C ALA A 40 19.69 -4.91 -7.32
N PHE A 41 20.67 -4.07 -6.99
CA PHE A 41 20.86 -2.75 -7.57
C PHE A 41 22.31 -2.60 -8.02
N ARG A 42 22.48 -2.01 -9.20
CA ARG A 42 23.79 -1.79 -9.82
C ARG A 42 24.06 -0.31 -9.92
N LYS A 43 25.33 0.05 -9.77
CA LYS A 43 25.81 1.43 -9.96
C LYS A 43 26.53 1.55 -11.29
N ILE A 44 26.21 2.59 -12.04
CA ILE A 44 26.87 2.98 -13.30
C ILE A 44 27.43 4.38 -13.11
N THR A 45 28.75 4.52 -13.09
CA THR A 45 29.42 5.82 -12.99
C THR A 45 29.68 6.38 -14.38
N ARG A 46 29.12 7.56 -14.67
CA ARG A 46 29.23 8.25 -15.96
C ARG A 46 30.43 9.21 -15.96
N ALA A 47 30.96 9.51 -17.15
CA ALA A 47 32.11 10.40 -17.31
C ALA A 47 31.79 11.89 -17.04
N ASP A 48 30.50 12.26 -17.03
CA ASP A 48 29.99 13.61 -16.79
C ASP A 48 29.82 13.94 -15.30
N GLY A 49 30.28 13.07 -14.40
CA GLY A 49 30.20 13.26 -12.94
C GLY A 49 28.86 12.80 -12.34
N LEU A 50 27.99 12.17 -13.13
CA LEU A 50 26.78 11.53 -12.66
C LEU A 50 27.03 10.05 -12.33
N ALA A 51 26.19 9.49 -11.47
CA ALA A 51 26.03 8.04 -11.41
C ALA A 51 24.55 7.66 -11.38
N ILE A 52 24.26 6.51 -11.98
CA ILE A 52 22.95 5.90 -12.04
C ILE A 52 22.97 4.70 -11.10
N VAL A 53 21.96 4.59 -10.24
CA VAL A 53 21.64 3.34 -9.55
C VAL A 53 20.38 2.77 -10.17
N ALA A 54 20.47 1.54 -10.67
CA ALA A 54 19.38 0.86 -11.36
C ALA A 54 19.06 -0.49 -10.70
N SER A 55 17.78 -0.88 -10.72
CA SER A 55 17.39 -2.24 -10.39
C SER A 55 18.04 -3.24 -11.34
N ASP A 56 18.34 -4.43 -10.83
CA ASP A 56 18.82 -5.57 -11.60
C ASP A 56 18.02 -6.79 -11.18
N GLY A 57 16.90 -7.01 -11.87
CA GLY A 57 16.08 -8.20 -11.68
C GLY A 57 14.58 -8.02 -11.87
N LEU A 58 14.06 -6.78 -11.92
CA LEU A 58 12.62 -6.55 -12.15
C LEU A 58 12.20 -7.07 -13.53
N ALA A 59 13.09 -6.94 -14.52
CA ALA A 59 12.87 -7.43 -15.87
C ALA A 59 13.29 -8.89 -16.07
N ASP A 60 13.78 -9.59 -15.03
CA ASP A 60 14.12 -11.00 -15.17
C ASP A 60 12.88 -11.83 -15.53
N PRO A 61 13.00 -12.91 -16.32
CA PRO A 61 11.87 -13.80 -16.54
C PRO A 61 11.40 -14.41 -15.22
N TYR A 62 10.11 -14.68 -15.12
CA TYR A 62 9.56 -15.45 -14.01
C TYR A 62 10.17 -16.87 -14.02
N LEU A 63 10.38 -17.44 -12.83
CA LEU A 63 11.02 -18.75 -12.70
C LEU A 63 10.15 -19.91 -13.21
N ASP A 64 8.83 -19.77 -13.10
CA ASP A 64 7.83 -20.75 -13.51
C ASP A 64 7.51 -20.70 -15.00
N ASP A 65 7.59 -19.53 -15.62
CA ASP A 65 7.52 -19.37 -17.09
C ASP A 65 8.63 -18.46 -17.65
N PRO A 66 9.87 -18.97 -17.81
CA PRO A 66 10.95 -18.20 -18.38
C PRO A 66 10.77 -17.85 -19.87
N ALA A 67 9.82 -18.52 -20.56
CA ALA A 67 9.58 -18.31 -21.98
C ALA A 67 8.65 -17.13 -22.24
N ALA A 68 7.81 -16.75 -21.27
CA ALA A 68 6.85 -15.64 -21.36
C ALA A 68 7.47 -14.28 -21.69
N GLY A 69 8.76 -14.08 -21.38
CA GLY A 69 9.47 -12.85 -21.68
C GLY A 69 10.08 -12.18 -20.44
N PRO A 70 10.43 -10.89 -20.54
CA PRO A 70 10.99 -10.14 -19.41
C PRO A 70 9.90 -9.84 -18.38
N GLY A 71 10.05 -10.33 -17.14
CA GLY A 71 9.00 -10.39 -16.10
C GLY A 71 8.11 -9.15 -15.99
N LEU A 72 8.53 -8.12 -15.27
CA LEU A 72 7.77 -6.86 -15.18
C LEU A 72 8.04 -5.91 -16.37
N GLY A 73 8.76 -6.38 -17.38
CA GLY A 73 9.07 -5.62 -18.60
C GLY A 73 9.95 -4.38 -18.42
N ALA A 74 10.43 -4.07 -17.21
CA ALA A 74 11.16 -2.83 -16.92
C ALA A 74 12.24 -2.99 -15.85
N GLU A 75 13.26 -2.14 -15.93
CA GLU A 75 14.15 -1.80 -14.82
C GLU A 75 13.96 -0.32 -14.46
N VAL A 76 13.93 -0.01 -13.17
CA VAL A 76 13.90 1.37 -12.70
C VAL A 76 15.28 1.87 -12.38
N TYR A 77 15.52 3.16 -12.58
CA TYR A 77 16.79 3.77 -12.24
C TYR A 77 16.62 5.19 -11.69
N LEU A 78 17.52 5.59 -10.81
CA LEU A 78 17.64 6.97 -10.33
C LEU A 78 19.06 7.46 -10.62
N CYS A 79 19.18 8.70 -11.08
CA CYS A 79 20.45 9.35 -11.33
C CYS A 79 20.69 10.45 -10.30
N SER A 80 21.86 10.46 -9.68
CA SER A 80 22.22 11.44 -8.65
C SER A 80 23.71 11.75 -8.68
N THR A 81 24.08 13.00 -8.39
CA THR A 81 25.48 13.36 -8.14
C THR A 81 26.00 12.72 -6.86
N ALA A 82 25.13 12.49 -5.85
CA ALA A 82 25.51 11.85 -4.59
C ALA A 82 25.98 10.40 -4.80
N PHE A 83 25.45 9.72 -5.82
CA PHE A 83 25.89 8.38 -6.16
C PHE A 83 27.30 8.36 -6.73
N ALA A 84 27.73 9.40 -7.46
CA ALA A 84 29.04 9.42 -8.11
C ALA A 84 30.16 9.28 -7.08
N ASP A 85 30.06 10.04 -5.99
CA ASP A 85 31.06 10.12 -4.92
C ASP A 85 30.95 8.97 -3.89
N ALA A 86 29.80 8.30 -3.79
CA ALA A 86 29.57 7.25 -2.80
C ALA A 86 30.11 5.88 -3.27
N PRO A 87 30.91 5.17 -2.46
CA PRO A 87 31.31 3.80 -2.78
C PRO A 87 30.11 2.84 -2.67
N MET A 88 30.21 1.67 -3.30
CA MET A 88 29.09 0.72 -3.42
C MET A 88 28.49 0.30 -2.07
N GLY A 89 29.33 0.09 -1.05
CA GLY A 89 28.90 -0.33 0.29
C GLY A 89 28.16 0.75 1.08
N ASP A 90 28.28 2.01 0.69
CA ASP A 90 27.67 3.14 1.38
C ASP A 90 26.37 3.60 0.70
N LEU A 91 26.03 3.05 -0.47
CA LEU A 91 24.83 3.44 -1.21
C LEU A 91 23.56 3.27 -0.38
N SER A 92 23.45 2.21 0.43
CA SER A 92 22.27 1.96 1.28
C SER A 92 22.05 3.00 2.37
N SER A 93 23.04 3.87 2.65
CA SER A 93 22.89 4.99 3.58
C SER A 93 22.35 6.27 2.95
N LEU A 94 22.21 6.29 1.62
CA LEU A 94 21.74 7.45 0.87
C LEU A 94 20.22 7.39 0.68
N TRP A 95 19.51 8.48 0.98
CA TRP A 95 18.06 8.59 0.75
C TRP A 95 17.69 8.42 -0.73
N GLN A 96 18.58 8.78 -1.66
CA GLN A 96 18.37 8.57 -3.09
C GLN A 96 18.36 7.07 -3.44
N PHE A 97 19.18 6.26 -2.76
CA PHE A 97 19.16 4.82 -2.93
C PHE A 97 17.87 4.24 -2.32
N GLU A 98 17.51 4.67 -1.11
CA GLU A 98 16.24 4.28 -0.50
C GLU A 98 15.06 4.58 -1.43
N THR A 99 15.07 5.74 -2.09
CA THR A 99 14.02 6.13 -3.03
C THR A 99 13.87 5.11 -4.17
N VAL A 100 14.94 4.84 -4.93
CA VAL A 100 14.86 3.87 -6.06
C VAL A 100 14.58 2.45 -5.57
N TYR A 101 15.05 2.09 -4.37
CA TYR A 101 14.71 0.84 -3.71
C TYR A 101 13.21 0.73 -3.43
N GLN A 102 12.61 1.71 -2.75
CA GLN A 102 11.19 1.73 -2.42
C GLN A 102 10.32 1.75 -3.67
N VAL A 103 10.70 2.50 -4.71
CA VAL A 103 10.01 2.48 -6.00
C VAL A 103 10.02 1.07 -6.61
N ALA A 104 11.17 0.40 -6.64
CA ALA A 104 11.27 -0.96 -7.15
C ALA A 104 10.43 -1.97 -6.34
N GLN A 105 10.40 -1.85 -5.01
CA GLN A 105 9.56 -2.70 -4.16
C GLN A 105 8.07 -2.46 -4.40
N ASN A 106 7.65 -1.21 -4.57
CA ASN A 106 6.26 -0.87 -4.90
C ASN A 106 5.85 -1.45 -6.26
N ILE A 107 6.66 -1.24 -7.29
CA ILE A 107 6.41 -1.79 -8.64
C ILE A 107 6.32 -3.32 -8.58
N ALA A 108 7.28 -3.97 -7.92
CA ALA A 108 7.24 -5.41 -7.75
C ALA A 108 5.94 -5.82 -7.07
N SER A 109 5.54 -5.17 -5.98
CA SER A 109 4.32 -5.49 -5.21
C SER A 109 3.03 -5.32 -5.99
N MET A 110 2.94 -4.32 -6.87
CA MET A 110 1.76 -4.07 -7.70
C MET A 110 1.59 -5.11 -8.82
N ARG A 111 2.65 -5.86 -9.18
CA ARG A 111 2.64 -6.99 -10.15
C ARG A 111 2.01 -6.64 -11.52
N PHE A 112 2.21 -5.43 -12.03
CA PHE A 112 1.79 -5.03 -13.38
C PHE A 112 2.98 -4.56 -14.24
N GLU A 113 2.81 -4.59 -15.56
CA GLU A 113 3.82 -4.09 -16.50
C GLU A 113 3.77 -2.56 -16.58
N LEU A 114 4.88 -1.90 -16.28
CA LEU A 114 4.99 -0.43 -16.36
C LEU A 114 4.87 0.11 -17.79
N GLY A 115 5.17 -0.71 -18.80
CA GLY A 115 5.23 -0.27 -20.19
C GLY A 115 3.92 0.33 -20.69
N PRO A 116 2.83 -0.43 -20.72
CA PRO A 116 1.52 0.06 -21.17
C PRO A 116 1.06 1.34 -20.44
N GLU A 117 1.29 1.44 -19.14
CA GLU A 117 0.90 2.62 -18.36
C GLU A 117 1.74 3.86 -18.72
N LEU A 118 3.04 3.69 -18.94
CA LEU A 118 3.92 4.77 -19.39
C LEU A 118 3.63 5.19 -20.85
N ASP A 119 3.21 4.27 -21.72
CA ASP A 119 2.75 4.63 -23.07
C ASP A 119 1.47 5.46 -23.04
N ARG A 120 0.60 5.18 -22.06
CA ARG A 120 -0.69 5.85 -21.92
C ARG A 120 -0.57 7.22 -21.27
N TYR A 121 0.23 7.32 -20.20
CA TYR A 121 0.25 8.51 -19.34
C TYR A 121 1.55 9.31 -19.41
N GLY A 122 2.59 8.81 -20.08
CA GLY A 122 3.92 9.42 -20.14
C GLY A 122 4.70 9.29 -18.85
N ALA A 123 4.20 9.86 -17.75
CA ALA A 123 4.77 9.78 -16.42
C ALA A 123 3.71 9.44 -15.35
N LEU A 124 4.12 8.63 -14.37
CA LEU A 124 3.34 8.25 -13.19
C LEU A 124 3.91 8.94 -11.95
N SER A 125 3.11 9.08 -10.89
CA SER A 125 3.55 9.58 -9.58
C SER A 125 3.38 8.51 -8.50
N LEU A 126 4.28 8.53 -7.51
CA LEU A 126 4.23 7.68 -6.32
C LEU A 126 4.63 8.50 -5.09
N SER A 127 3.87 8.34 -4.00
CA SER A 127 4.19 8.93 -2.69
C SER A 127 4.88 7.90 -1.81
N LEU A 128 5.97 8.31 -1.15
CA LEU A 128 6.80 7.46 -0.30
C LEU A 128 6.82 8.03 1.13
N PRO A 129 5.90 7.61 2.02
CA PRO A 129 5.89 8.04 3.41
C PRO A 129 7.08 7.46 4.18
N GLY A 130 7.52 8.16 5.23
CA GLY A 130 8.62 7.69 6.09
C GLY A 130 9.99 7.67 5.41
N SER A 131 10.15 8.44 4.33
CA SER A 131 11.42 8.55 3.60
C SER A 131 12.52 9.19 4.47
N SER A 132 13.76 8.72 4.34
CA SER A 132 14.92 9.36 4.97
C SER A 132 15.42 10.61 4.24
N ALA A 133 14.70 11.10 3.22
CA ALA A 133 15.09 12.29 2.49
C ALA A 133 15.13 13.53 3.41
N PRO A 134 16.00 14.52 3.12
CA PRO A 134 16.05 15.77 3.88
C PRO A 134 14.69 16.49 3.88
N ALA A 135 14.40 17.25 4.94
CA ALA A 135 13.11 17.92 5.13
C ALA A 135 12.69 18.82 3.96
N GLU A 136 13.64 19.40 3.22
CA GLU A 136 13.36 20.20 2.01
C GLU A 136 12.83 19.41 0.80
N TRP A 137 12.83 18.08 0.89
CA TRP A 137 12.25 17.16 -0.08
C TRP A 137 10.93 16.53 0.40
N LEU A 138 10.62 16.68 1.69
CA LEU A 138 9.44 16.11 2.32
C LEU A 138 8.35 17.17 2.46
N ASP A 139 7.09 16.73 2.34
CA ASP A 139 5.96 17.57 2.75
C ASP A 139 5.83 17.65 4.29
N GLU A 140 4.78 18.31 4.77
CA GLU A 140 4.53 18.50 6.19
C GLU A 140 4.30 17.18 6.95
N GLU A 141 3.95 16.11 6.22
CA GLU A 141 3.70 14.77 6.75
C GLU A 141 4.93 13.85 6.67
N GLY A 142 6.06 14.34 6.14
CA GLY A 142 7.27 13.52 5.99
C GLY A 142 7.25 12.59 4.78
N THR A 143 6.42 12.89 3.77
CA THR A 143 6.28 12.08 2.55
C THR A 143 7.15 12.64 1.42
N LEU A 144 7.82 11.74 0.70
CA LEU A 144 8.55 12.07 -0.52
C LEU A 144 7.70 11.76 -1.76
N GLY A 145 7.45 12.78 -2.59
CA GLY A 145 6.84 12.58 -3.90
C GLY A 145 7.87 12.12 -4.94
N VAL A 146 7.46 11.27 -5.87
CA VAL A 146 8.35 10.75 -6.92
C VAL A 146 7.61 10.65 -8.24
N LEU A 147 8.26 11.05 -9.34
CA LEU A 147 7.82 10.73 -10.70
C LEU A 147 8.56 9.50 -11.25
N ILE A 148 7.82 8.67 -11.95
CA ILE A 148 8.27 7.44 -12.60
C ILE A 148 8.02 7.59 -14.11
N GLY A 149 9.04 7.34 -14.92
CA GLY A 149 8.96 7.46 -16.38
C GLY A 149 9.65 8.69 -16.97
N VAL A 150 10.28 9.53 -16.16
CA VAL A 150 11.00 10.71 -16.68
C VAL A 150 12.35 10.27 -17.26
N PRO A 151 12.59 10.42 -18.57
CA PRO A 151 13.79 9.91 -19.22
C PRO A 151 15.03 10.70 -18.81
N LEU A 152 16.18 10.02 -18.76
CA LEU A 152 17.47 10.66 -18.60
C LEU A 152 18.20 10.65 -19.95
N GLU A 153 18.76 11.79 -20.33
CA GLU A 153 19.53 11.90 -21.57
C GLU A 153 20.65 10.85 -21.64
N GLY A 154 20.69 10.17 -22.79
CA GLY A 154 21.62 9.08 -23.09
C GLY A 154 21.10 7.70 -22.70
N VAL A 155 20.16 7.57 -21.75
CA VAL A 155 19.60 6.28 -21.36
C VAL A 155 18.56 5.82 -22.41
N PRO A 156 18.69 4.61 -22.99
CA PRO A 156 17.72 4.12 -23.95
C PRO A 156 16.37 3.85 -23.26
N VAL A 157 15.27 4.30 -23.86
CA VAL A 157 13.90 4.07 -23.33
C VAL A 157 13.58 2.58 -23.23
N SER A 158 14.03 1.79 -24.22
CA SER A 158 13.88 0.34 -24.21
C SER A 158 15.00 -0.35 -24.99
N ILE A 159 15.24 -1.62 -24.68
CA ILE A 159 16.15 -2.49 -25.41
C ILE A 159 15.43 -3.78 -25.84
N PRO A 160 15.66 -4.27 -27.07
CA PRO A 160 15.10 -5.54 -27.50
C PRO A 160 15.81 -6.70 -26.80
N VAL A 161 15.05 -7.73 -26.43
CA VAL A 161 15.54 -9.00 -25.90
C VAL A 161 14.88 -10.16 -26.65
N ALA A 162 15.38 -11.38 -26.47
CA ALA A 162 14.96 -12.54 -27.26
C ALA A 162 13.42 -12.76 -27.30
N ASN A 163 12.74 -12.51 -26.19
CA ASN A 163 11.31 -12.74 -26.02
C ASN A 163 10.56 -11.46 -25.58
N GLY A 164 10.94 -10.28 -26.08
CA GLY A 164 10.25 -9.02 -25.76
C GLY A 164 11.17 -7.80 -25.76
N ALA A 165 10.86 -6.82 -24.92
CA ALA A 165 11.68 -5.64 -24.70
C ALA A 165 11.75 -5.32 -23.21
N VAL A 166 12.87 -4.74 -22.77
CA VAL A 166 13.04 -4.23 -21.41
C VAL A 166 13.06 -2.71 -21.47
N ARG A 167 12.15 -2.05 -20.75
CA ARG A 167 12.12 -0.59 -20.60
C ARG A 167 13.03 -0.13 -19.48
N PHE A 168 13.71 0.99 -19.67
CA PHE A 168 14.49 1.62 -18.60
C PHE A 168 13.72 2.85 -18.15
N VAL A 169 13.28 2.83 -16.89
CA VAL A 169 12.30 3.76 -16.35
C VAL A 169 12.96 4.67 -15.33
N GLY A 170 13.07 5.95 -15.66
CA GLY A 170 13.69 6.93 -14.77
C GLY A 170 12.80 7.31 -13.60
N VAL A 171 13.41 7.45 -12.44
CA VAL A 171 12.79 7.82 -11.17
C VAL A 171 13.36 9.16 -10.74
N ILE A 172 12.51 10.16 -10.53
CA ILE A 172 12.92 11.50 -10.10
C ILE A 172 12.13 11.92 -8.85
N PRO A 173 12.81 12.21 -7.73
CA PRO A 173 12.18 12.80 -6.56
C PRO A 173 11.63 14.20 -6.85
N LEU A 174 10.46 14.49 -6.29
CA LEU A 174 9.76 15.76 -6.39
C LEU A 174 10.05 16.64 -5.17
N ARG A 175 10.12 17.95 -5.39
CA ARG A 175 10.05 18.93 -4.31
C ARG A 175 8.63 19.00 -3.75
N PRO A 176 8.44 19.42 -2.49
CA PRO A 176 7.10 19.51 -1.89
C PRO A 176 6.12 20.35 -2.70
N ALA A 177 6.59 21.48 -3.27
CA ALA A 177 5.77 22.31 -4.15
C ALA A 177 5.32 21.56 -5.42
N GLU A 178 6.22 20.78 -6.04
CA GLU A 178 5.93 20.00 -7.24
C GLU A 178 4.93 18.87 -6.94
N LEU A 179 5.10 18.19 -5.81
CA LEU A 179 4.15 17.19 -5.33
C LEU A 179 2.78 17.83 -5.08
N ALA A 180 2.72 18.96 -4.38
CA ALA A 180 1.47 19.66 -4.11
C ALA A 180 0.75 20.10 -5.40
N TYR A 181 1.48 20.57 -6.41
CA TYR A 181 0.92 20.92 -7.71
C TYR A 181 0.39 19.71 -8.47
N VAL A 182 1.13 18.59 -8.44
CA VAL A 182 0.67 17.32 -9.01
C VAL A 182 -0.60 16.82 -8.33
N LEU A 183 -0.69 16.92 -7.00
CA LEU A 183 -1.87 16.51 -6.24
C LEU A 183 -3.07 17.42 -6.49
N ALA A 184 -2.85 18.72 -6.67
CA ALA A 184 -3.92 19.70 -6.90
C ALA A 184 -4.52 19.60 -8.31
N GLU A 185 -3.69 19.40 -9.33
CA GLU A 185 -4.08 19.55 -10.75
C GLU A 185 -3.97 18.24 -11.56
N GLY A 186 -3.56 17.13 -10.91
CA GLY A 186 -3.60 15.79 -11.48
C GLY A 186 -2.67 15.57 -12.69
N ALA A 187 -3.21 14.92 -13.73
CA ALA A 187 -2.43 14.41 -14.86
C ALA A 187 -1.74 15.48 -15.71
N ASP A 188 -2.37 16.65 -15.86
CA ASP A 188 -1.80 17.76 -16.62
C ASP A 188 -0.59 18.35 -15.88
N ALA A 189 -0.70 18.53 -14.56
CA ALA A 189 0.44 18.96 -13.74
C ALA A 189 1.57 17.95 -13.68
N ARG A 190 1.29 16.63 -13.60
CA ARG A 190 2.36 15.61 -13.74
C ARG A 190 3.10 15.75 -15.06
N SER A 191 2.36 15.92 -16.15
CA SER A 191 2.94 16.05 -17.49
C SER A 191 3.78 17.33 -17.62
N ASP A 192 3.30 18.45 -17.07
CA ASP A 192 4.03 19.71 -17.01
C ASP A 192 5.32 19.60 -16.18
N VAL A 193 5.25 19.03 -14.98
CA VAL A 193 6.43 18.82 -14.12
C VAL A 193 7.44 17.88 -14.78
N ALA A 194 6.98 16.78 -15.39
CA ALA A 194 7.86 15.85 -16.12
C ALA A 194 8.56 16.52 -17.30
N ALA A 195 7.84 17.35 -18.08
CA ALA A 195 8.41 18.12 -19.17
C ALA A 195 9.49 19.08 -18.68
N ARG A 196 9.20 19.88 -17.64
CA ARG A 196 10.17 20.82 -17.06
C ARG A 196 11.41 20.14 -16.50
N LEU A 197 11.25 18.98 -15.85
CA LEU A 197 12.38 18.19 -15.36
C LEU A 197 13.24 17.64 -16.50
N THR A 198 12.63 17.26 -17.62
CA THR A 198 13.32 16.78 -18.83
C THR A 198 14.11 17.90 -19.51
N GLU A 199 13.65 19.16 -19.41
CA GLU A 199 14.35 20.33 -19.95
C GLU A 199 15.57 20.76 -19.11
N LEU A 200 15.67 20.31 -17.86
CA LEU A 200 16.83 20.61 -17.03
C LEU A 200 18.10 19.91 -17.55
N PRO A 201 19.27 20.56 -17.47
CA PRO A 201 20.54 19.85 -17.63
C PRO A 201 20.61 18.67 -16.65
N ALA A 202 21.09 17.50 -17.12
CA ALA A 202 21.10 16.27 -16.32
C ALA A 202 21.77 16.44 -14.95
N LEU A 203 22.84 17.24 -14.85
CA LEU A 203 23.51 17.55 -13.59
C LEU A 203 22.62 18.33 -12.61
N ALA A 204 21.78 19.24 -13.12
CA ALA A 204 20.83 20.00 -12.30
C ALA A 204 19.66 19.11 -11.85
N ALA A 205 19.12 18.27 -12.75
CA ALA A 205 18.06 17.32 -12.44
C ALA A 205 18.48 16.30 -11.37
N ALA A 206 19.72 15.84 -11.43
CA ALA A 206 20.31 14.84 -10.53
C ALA A 206 20.91 15.43 -9.24
N SER A 207 20.80 16.74 -9.02
CA SER A 207 21.39 17.39 -7.84
C SER A 207 20.50 17.22 -6.60
N PRO A 208 21.05 16.86 -5.42
CA PRO A 208 20.30 16.87 -4.16
C PRO A 208 19.84 18.29 -3.75
N ASN A 209 20.39 19.32 -4.38
CA ASN A 209 20.06 20.73 -4.14
C ASN A 209 19.21 21.34 -5.26
N ARG A 210 18.64 20.52 -6.15
CA ARG A 210 17.78 20.98 -7.27
C ARG A 210 16.61 21.82 -6.73
N PRO A 211 16.38 23.07 -7.16
CA PRO A 211 15.19 23.82 -6.76
C PRO A 211 13.92 23.24 -7.40
N SER A 212 12.76 23.67 -6.93
CA SER A 212 11.48 23.37 -7.59
C SER A 212 11.48 23.87 -9.03
N VAL A 213 10.92 23.08 -9.97
CA VAL A 213 10.71 23.48 -11.37
C VAL A 213 9.40 24.25 -11.58
N ILE A 214 8.56 24.30 -10.55
CA ILE A 214 7.39 25.17 -10.51
C ILE A 214 7.66 26.41 -9.65
N GLY A 215 7.02 27.53 -10.01
CA GLY A 215 6.97 28.73 -9.17
C GLY A 215 6.07 28.53 -7.94
N SER A 216 6.08 29.46 -6.99
CA SER A 216 5.15 29.41 -5.85
C SER A 216 3.70 29.46 -6.35
N VAL A 217 2.96 28.38 -6.17
CA VAL A 217 1.52 28.32 -6.50
C VAL A 217 0.75 28.95 -5.35
N ASP A 218 0.05 30.05 -5.62
CA ASP A 218 -0.91 30.63 -4.66
C ASP A 218 -2.10 29.67 -4.53
N SER A 219 -2.27 29.11 -3.34
CA SER A 219 -3.30 28.13 -2.98
C SER A 219 -4.68 28.76 -2.84
N ASN A 220 -5.31 29.15 -3.95
CA ASN A 220 -6.75 29.49 -3.99
C ASN A 220 -7.32 29.39 -5.41
N ALA A 221 -7.90 28.25 -5.76
CA ALA A 221 -8.83 28.17 -6.89
C ALA A 221 -9.85 27.03 -6.70
N ASN A 222 -11.09 27.41 -6.37
CA ASN A 222 -12.28 26.57 -6.58
C ASN A 222 -12.54 26.50 -8.10
N ALA A 223 -12.63 25.30 -8.69
CA ALA A 223 -12.96 25.13 -10.10
C ALA A 223 -14.33 24.45 -10.29
N GLU A 224 -15.24 25.17 -10.97
CA GLU A 224 -16.48 24.63 -11.56
C GLU A 224 -16.16 23.83 -12.84
N PHE A 225 -16.74 22.64 -13.03
CA PHE A 225 -16.55 21.79 -14.21
C PHE A 225 -17.72 21.86 -15.21
N ALA A 226 -17.39 21.86 -16.51
CA ALA A 226 -18.32 21.84 -17.64
C ALA A 226 -18.45 20.43 -18.28
N PRO A 227 -19.55 20.10 -18.98
CA PRO A 227 -19.87 18.72 -19.40
C PRO A 227 -19.68 18.45 -20.91
N ASP A 228 -19.06 17.32 -21.26
CA ASP A 228 -19.55 16.25 -22.18
C ASP A 228 -18.38 15.45 -22.80
N SER A 229 -18.33 14.12 -22.58
CA SER A 229 -18.29 13.08 -23.64
C SER A 229 -18.02 11.66 -23.09
N GLY A 230 -18.95 10.71 -23.35
CA GLY A 230 -18.66 9.29 -23.65
C GLY A 230 -18.49 8.27 -22.49
N LEU A 231 -19.50 7.44 -22.26
CA LEU A 231 -19.68 6.45 -21.18
C LEU A 231 -19.10 5.03 -21.43
N VAL A 232 -18.56 4.39 -20.37
CA VAL A 232 -18.74 2.96 -19.95
C VAL A 232 -18.61 2.91 -18.40
N GLY A 233 -19.51 2.21 -17.67
CA GLY A 233 -19.71 2.39 -16.20
C GLY A 233 -19.45 1.18 -15.27
N MET A 234 -19.51 1.42 -13.94
CA MET A 234 -19.39 0.42 -12.86
C MET A 234 -20.60 0.39 -11.87
N PRO A 235 -21.04 -0.79 -11.40
CA PRO A 235 -22.12 -0.96 -10.40
C PRO A 235 -21.70 -0.75 -8.92
N ALA A 236 -22.64 -0.44 -8.00
CA ALA A 236 -22.35 -0.05 -6.61
C ALA A 236 -21.73 -1.10 -5.68
N ALA A 237 -21.66 -2.38 -6.08
CA ALA A 237 -20.80 -3.34 -5.38
C ALA A 237 -19.30 -2.97 -5.50
N HIS A 238 -18.94 -2.13 -6.48
CA HIS A 238 -17.58 -1.60 -6.65
C HIS A 238 -17.34 -0.32 -5.85
N LEU A 239 -18.40 0.32 -5.37
CA LEU A 239 -18.37 1.49 -4.48
C LEU A 239 -17.67 1.12 -3.16
N TRP A 240 -18.00 -0.05 -2.61
CA TRP A 240 -17.33 -0.67 -1.47
C TRP A 240 -15.82 -0.82 -1.68
N ARG A 241 -15.39 -1.34 -2.84
CA ARG A 241 -13.96 -1.56 -3.14
C ARG A 241 -13.17 -0.26 -3.26
N VAL A 242 -13.82 0.78 -3.79
CA VAL A 242 -13.24 2.13 -3.83
C VAL A 242 -13.10 2.67 -2.41
N VAL A 243 -14.11 2.50 -1.56
CA VAL A 243 -14.05 2.97 -0.17
C VAL A 243 -13.02 2.19 0.66
N GLU A 244 -12.93 0.86 0.52
CA GLU A 244 -11.87 0.03 1.08
C GLU A 244 -10.51 0.60 0.75
N ARG A 245 -10.24 0.87 -0.53
CA ARG A 245 -8.93 1.34 -0.97
C ARG A 245 -8.61 2.76 -0.49
N VAL A 246 -9.62 3.61 -0.50
CA VAL A 246 -9.51 5.03 -0.15
C VAL A 246 -9.34 5.20 1.37
N LEU A 247 -9.95 4.32 2.17
CA LEU A 247 -9.76 4.25 3.61
C LEU A 247 -8.59 3.34 4.01
N GLU A 248 -7.98 2.55 3.13
CA GLU A 248 -6.87 1.63 3.44
C GLU A 248 -5.52 2.32 3.70
N ASP A 249 -4.72 1.74 4.61
CA ASP A 249 -3.68 2.33 5.50
C ASP A 249 -2.51 3.13 4.89
N THR A 250 -2.50 3.40 3.59
CA THR A 250 -1.44 4.17 2.90
C THR A 250 -1.98 4.97 1.70
N SER A 251 -3.30 5.17 1.65
CA SER A 251 -3.99 5.73 0.49
C SER A 251 -3.63 7.21 0.26
N PRO A 252 -3.03 7.58 -0.89
CA PRO A 252 -2.86 8.99 -1.29
C PRO A 252 -4.18 9.68 -1.62
N PHE A 253 -5.31 8.99 -1.44
CA PHE A 253 -6.63 9.37 -1.91
C PHE A 253 -7.50 10.04 -0.83
N ALA A 254 -6.92 10.78 0.11
CA ALA A 254 -7.69 11.46 1.17
C ALA A 254 -8.77 12.45 0.61
N PRO A 255 -8.51 13.21 -0.46
CA PRO A 255 -9.55 14.00 -1.14
C PRO A 255 -10.68 13.14 -1.70
N GLU A 256 -10.35 12.01 -2.32
CA GLU A 256 -11.31 11.04 -2.84
C GLU A 256 -12.05 10.34 -1.69
N ALA A 257 -11.44 10.21 -0.51
CA ALA A 257 -12.09 9.73 0.71
C ALA A 257 -13.21 10.65 1.15
N ASP A 258 -12.98 11.95 1.07
CA ASP A 258 -14.00 12.95 1.35
C ASP A 258 -15.09 12.97 0.28
N LEU A 259 -14.75 12.79 -1.00
CA LEU A 259 -15.73 12.72 -2.10
C LEU A 259 -16.59 11.45 -2.02
N VAL A 260 -15.96 10.31 -1.76
CA VAL A 260 -16.62 9.02 -1.53
C VAL A 260 -17.51 9.12 -0.30
N ALA A 261 -17.01 9.66 0.82
CA ALA A 261 -17.80 9.86 2.02
C ALA A 261 -19.00 10.78 1.77
N GLY A 262 -18.80 11.89 1.06
CA GLY A 262 -19.86 12.81 0.66
C GLY A 262 -20.95 12.15 -0.18
N GLU A 263 -20.58 11.27 -1.11
CA GLU A 263 -21.56 10.57 -1.95
C GLU A 263 -22.32 9.48 -1.16
N VAL A 264 -21.67 8.81 -0.21
CA VAL A 264 -22.35 7.86 0.71
C VAL A 264 -23.35 8.60 1.60
N LEU A 265 -22.98 9.76 2.15
CA LEU A 265 -23.89 10.63 2.92
C LEU A 265 -25.09 11.08 2.06
N ARG A 266 -24.87 11.39 0.77
CA ARG A 266 -25.94 11.74 -0.17
C ARG A 266 -26.88 10.58 -0.49
N LEU A 267 -26.35 9.36 -0.64
CA LEU A 267 -27.14 8.13 -0.82
C LEU A 267 -28.04 7.86 0.39
N ARG A 268 -27.54 8.11 1.61
CA ARG A 268 -28.37 8.08 2.81
C ARG A 268 -29.48 9.12 2.76
N ASP A 269 -29.16 10.39 2.49
CA ASP A 269 -30.16 11.49 2.50
C ASP A 269 -31.30 11.29 1.50
N THR A 270 -31.02 10.53 0.44
CA THR A 270 -31.99 10.18 -0.60
C THR A 270 -32.71 8.84 -0.35
N GLY A 271 -32.42 8.16 0.77
CA GLY A 271 -33.05 6.90 1.16
C GLY A 271 -32.60 5.68 0.34
N GLN A 272 -31.42 5.75 -0.26
CA GLN A 272 -30.90 4.79 -1.25
C GLN A 272 -29.71 3.98 -0.75
N LEU A 273 -29.16 4.30 0.42
CA LEU A 273 -28.09 3.55 1.06
C LEU A 273 -28.65 2.31 1.77
N SER A 274 -28.24 1.11 1.35
CA SER A 274 -28.69 -0.13 1.98
C SER A 274 -28.08 -0.38 3.36
N LYS A 275 -28.77 -1.19 4.18
CA LYS A 275 -28.31 -1.58 5.52
C LYS A 275 -26.97 -2.33 5.49
N ALA A 276 -26.80 -3.27 4.55
CA ALA A 276 -25.58 -4.05 4.42
C ALA A 276 -24.36 -3.16 4.11
N LEU A 277 -24.47 -2.30 3.09
CA LEU A 277 -23.38 -1.41 2.69
C LEU A 277 -23.03 -0.39 3.79
N ALA A 278 -24.02 0.15 4.50
CA ALA A 278 -23.79 1.03 5.65
C ALA A 278 -23.08 0.31 6.80
N GLY A 279 -23.41 -0.96 7.06
CA GLY A 279 -22.75 -1.80 8.05
C GLY A 279 -21.26 -1.96 7.75
N ASP A 280 -20.95 -2.46 6.56
CA ASP A 280 -19.56 -2.73 6.15
C ASP A 280 -18.70 -1.45 6.17
N LEU A 281 -19.26 -0.31 5.76
CA LEU A 281 -18.56 0.99 5.76
C LEU A 281 -18.28 1.52 7.17
N SER A 282 -19.25 1.38 8.08
CA SER A 282 -19.06 1.75 9.49
C SER A 282 -17.93 0.95 10.13
N SER A 283 -17.88 -0.35 9.84
CA SER A 283 -16.86 -1.27 10.32
C SER A 283 -15.45 -0.84 9.92
N LEU A 284 -15.28 -0.55 8.64
CA LEU A 284 -14.00 -0.15 8.05
C LEU A 284 -13.48 1.18 8.63
N ILE A 285 -14.33 2.19 8.78
CA ILE A 285 -13.94 3.50 9.34
C ILE A 285 -13.52 3.36 10.81
N TYR A 286 -14.22 2.52 11.57
CA TYR A 286 -13.89 2.25 12.97
C TYR A 286 -12.52 1.58 13.09
N GLN A 287 -12.25 0.54 12.29
CA GLN A 287 -10.96 -0.16 12.24
C GLN A 287 -9.78 0.77 11.95
N ARG A 288 -9.97 1.70 11.02
CA ARG A 288 -8.93 2.67 10.67
C ARG A 288 -8.65 3.65 11.79
N GLY A 289 -9.69 4.15 12.45
CA GLY A 289 -9.51 4.98 13.64
C GLY A 289 -8.70 4.28 14.73
N MET A 290 -8.83 2.95 14.86
CA MET A 290 -8.05 2.17 15.82
C MET A 290 -6.59 1.99 15.42
N HIS A 291 -6.30 1.67 14.15
CA HIS A 291 -4.93 1.58 13.62
C HIS A 291 -4.16 2.91 13.75
N ALA A 292 -4.84 4.02 13.43
CA ALA A 292 -4.31 5.38 13.52
C ALA A 292 -3.77 5.73 14.92
N ALA A 293 -4.43 5.24 15.97
CA ALA A 293 -4.06 5.51 17.36
C ALA A 293 -2.70 4.88 17.74
N HIS A 294 -2.24 3.88 16.98
CA HIS A 294 -0.96 3.20 17.19
C HIS A 294 0.14 3.68 16.23
N THR A 295 -0.20 4.16 15.03
CA THR A 295 0.77 4.53 13.98
C THR A 295 0.88 6.03 13.72
N GLY A 296 -0.19 6.80 13.96
CA GLY A 296 -0.28 8.24 13.63
C GLY A 296 -0.69 8.54 12.19
N ASP A 297 -0.94 7.52 11.36
CA ASP A 297 -0.97 7.64 9.89
C ASP A 297 -2.38 7.82 9.28
N PHE A 298 -3.42 8.01 10.09
CA PHE A 298 -4.80 8.19 9.60
C PHE A 298 -5.52 9.34 10.33
N GLN A 299 -5.83 10.40 9.59
CA GLN A 299 -6.59 11.56 10.05
C GLN A 299 -8.04 11.44 9.61
N LEU A 300 -8.98 11.36 10.57
CA LEU A 300 -10.40 11.45 10.26
C LEU A 300 -10.73 12.87 9.78
N THR A 301 -10.91 13.05 8.48
CA THR A 301 -11.49 14.25 7.88
C THR A 301 -12.89 14.52 8.43
N THR A 302 -13.41 15.73 8.24
CA THR A 302 -14.75 16.10 8.73
C THR A 302 -15.84 15.21 8.14
N SER A 303 -15.76 14.88 6.84
CA SER A 303 -16.77 14.07 6.15
C SER A 303 -16.73 12.61 6.59
N ILE A 304 -15.54 12.02 6.80
CA ILE A 304 -15.41 10.64 7.29
C ILE A 304 -15.87 10.54 8.75
N ARG A 305 -15.57 11.56 9.57
CA ARG A 305 -16.09 11.63 10.95
C ARG A 305 -17.61 11.73 10.97
N GLN A 306 -18.18 12.57 10.11
CA GLN A 306 -19.62 12.67 9.95
C GLN A 306 -20.24 11.36 9.45
N LEU A 307 -19.59 10.70 8.50
CA LEU A 307 -20.00 9.38 8.01
C LEU A 307 -20.00 8.36 9.14
N LYS A 308 -18.89 8.22 9.88
CA LYS A 308 -18.79 7.38 11.08
C LYS A 308 -19.95 7.62 12.04
N ASP A 309 -20.24 8.88 12.33
CA ASP A 309 -21.27 9.26 13.28
C ASP A 309 -22.69 8.98 12.74
N GLU A 310 -22.93 8.97 11.43
CA GLU A 310 -24.27 8.96 10.84
C GLU A 310 -24.70 7.62 10.21
N ILE A 311 -23.76 6.74 9.83
CA ILE A 311 -24.06 5.40 9.28
C ILE A 311 -23.73 4.25 10.25
N GLY A 312 -23.36 4.59 11.49
CA GLY A 312 -23.12 3.64 12.58
C GLY A 312 -24.28 2.67 12.79
N HIS A 313 -23.98 1.46 13.28
CA HIS A 313 -24.92 0.34 13.38
C HIS A 313 -26.25 0.69 14.07
N HIS A 314 -26.24 1.57 15.07
CA HIS A 314 -27.42 2.06 15.78
C HIS A 314 -28.29 3.08 15.01
N LYS A 315 -27.84 3.61 13.86
CA LYS A 315 -28.54 4.65 13.06
C LYS A 315 -29.11 4.14 11.74
N GLN A 316 -28.99 2.83 11.46
CA GLN A 316 -29.42 2.22 10.19
C GLN A 316 -30.93 1.86 10.15
N ALA A 317 -31.70 2.27 11.16
CA ALA A 317 -33.13 2.03 11.22
C ALA A 317 -33.85 2.82 10.10
N GLY A 318 -34.48 2.11 9.16
CA GLY A 318 -35.18 2.71 8.02
C GLY A 318 -34.38 2.71 6.71
N PHE A 319 -33.16 2.19 6.70
CA PHE A 319 -32.42 1.96 5.47
C PHE A 319 -33.04 0.77 4.70
N PRO A 320 -33.08 0.82 3.36
CA PRO A 320 -33.55 -0.30 2.54
C PRO A 320 -32.67 -1.55 2.70
N ASP A 321 -33.27 -2.73 2.58
CA ASP A 321 -32.54 -4.01 2.63
C ASP A 321 -31.71 -4.27 1.35
N LEU A 322 -32.11 -3.68 0.22
CA LEU A 322 -31.47 -3.85 -1.09
C LEU A 322 -30.94 -2.51 -1.61
N GLN A 323 -29.73 -2.54 -2.16
CA GLN A 323 -29.10 -1.37 -2.78
C GLN A 323 -29.81 -0.99 -4.09
N THR A 324 -30.15 0.29 -4.25
CA THR A 324 -30.79 0.82 -5.47
C THR A 324 -30.10 2.11 -5.90
N ASP A 325 -29.35 2.08 -7.01
CA ASP A 325 -28.51 3.21 -7.44
C ASP A 325 -29.17 4.04 -8.55
N PRO A 326 -29.26 5.38 -8.42
CA PRO A 326 -29.59 6.26 -9.53
C PRO A 326 -28.48 6.28 -10.58
N VAL A 327 -28.86 6.38 -11.86
CA VAL A 327 -27.94 6.42 -13.02
C VAL A 327 -26.85 7.50 -12.89
N GLN A 328 -27.15 8.62 -12.22
CA GLN A 328 -26.23 9.75 -12.04
C GLN A 328 -25.15 9.52 -10.97
N VAL A 329 -25.38 8.59 -10.03
CA VAL A 329 -24.43 8.20 -8.98
C VAL A 329 -23.29 7.38 -9.57
N GLN A 330 -23.63 6.50 -10.49
CA GLN A 330 -22.67 5.65 -11.19
C GLN A 330 -21.68 6.47 -12.02
N ALA A 331 -22.11 7.62 -12.56
CA ALA A 331 -21.25 8.54 -13.32
C ALA A 331 -20.25 9.27 -12.41
N ARG A 332 -20.72 9.85 -11.29
CA ARG A 332 -19.85 10.58 -10.35
C ARG A 332 -18.83 9.69 -9.67
N ILE A 333 -19.22 8.46 -9.36
CA ILE A 333 -18.34 7.49 -8.71
C ILE A 333 -17.36 6.88 -9.72
N ALA A 334 -17.75 6.70 -10.98
CA ALA A 334 -16.80 6.35 -12.03
C ALA A 334 -15.75 7.46 -12.24
N ASP A 335 -16.14 8.73 -12.15
CA ASP A 335 -15.19 9.85 -12.21
C ASP A 335 -14.22 9.84 -11.02
N ILE A 336 -14.71 9.58 -9.80
CA ILE A 336 -13.87 9.44 -8.60
C ILE A 336 -12.99 8.18 -8.66
N ALA A 337 -13.47 7.09 -9.27
CA ALA A 337 -12.80 5.79 -9.33
C ALA A 337 -11.91 5.59 -10.57
N ASN A 338 -11.97 6.47 -11.58
CA ASN A 338 -11.25 6.30 -12.85
C ASN A 338 -9.71 6.26 -12.67
N ASP A 339 -9.20 6.85 -11.59
CA ASP A 339 -7.78 6.87 -11.23
C ASP A 339 -7.44 5.96 -10.03
N ILE A 340 -8.43 5.23 -9.50
CA ILE A 340 -8.27 4.29 -8.39
C ILE A 340 -8.20 2.87 -8.99
N PRO A 341 -7.04 2.19 -8.97
CA PRO A 341 -6.91 0.87 -9.58
C PRO A 341 -7.84 -0.13 -8.90
N LEU A 342 -8.77 -0.71 -9.67
CA LEU A 342 -9.64 -1.77 -9.18
C LEU A 342 -9.01 -3.13 -9.48
N PRO A 343 -8.83 -4.01 -8.48
CA PRO A 343 -8.27 -5.32 -8.73
C PRO A 343 -9.25 -6.19 -9.53
N SER A 344 -8.71 -6.87 -10.54
CA SER A 344 -9.30 -8.07 -11.14
C SER A 344 -9.24 -9.21 -10.12
N ARG A 345 -10.21 -9.28 -9.21
CA ARG A 345 -10.32 -10.45 -8.32
C ARG A 345 -11.05 -11.55 -9.08
N GLU A 346 -10.29 -12.52 -9.58
CA GLU A 346 -10.81 -13.88 -9.63
C GLU A 346 -10.98 -14.34 -8.18
N LEU A 347 -12.23 -14.57 -7.81
CA LEU A 347 -12.63 -15.29 -6.62
C LEU A 347 -12.05 -16.70 -6.72
N GLU A 348 -11.02 -17.01 -5.93
CA GLU A 348 -10.73 -18.41 -5.58
C GLU A 348 -10.64 -18.63 -4.07
N VAL A 349 -11.77 -19.17 -3.59
CA VAL A 349 -11.93 -20.30 -2.66
C VAL A 349 -11.36 -20.14 -1.25
N ALA A 350 -12.20 -20.50 -0.27
CA ALA A 350 -11.86 -20.76 1.13
C ALA A 350 -10.48 -21.42 1.26
N GLN A 351 -9.49 -20.64 1.69
CA GLN A 351 -8.18 -21.15 2.06
C GLN A 351 -8.30 -21.84 3.41
N ASP A 352 -7.89 -23.09 3.49
CA ASP A 352 -7.89 -23.86 4.73
C ASP A 352 -6.92 -23.24 5.75
N GLN A 353 -7.25 -23.29 7.04
CA GLN A 353 -6.50 -22.71 8.16
C GLN A 353 -5.01 -23.08 8.12
N ALA A 354 -4.71 -24.32 7.73
CA ALA A 354 -3.34 -24.85 7.63
C ALA A 354 -2.47 -24.09 6.60
N SER A 355 -3.07 -23.48 5.59
CA SER A 355 -2.38 -22.70 4.55
C SER A 355 -2.24 -21.21 4.91
N LEU A 356 -3.11 -20.70 5.78
CA LEU A 356 -3.13 -19.31 6.22
C LEU A 356 -2.04 -19.03 7.26
N LEU A 357 -1.82 -19.93 8.22
CA LEU A 357 -0.82 -19.76 9.28
C LEU A 357 0.60 -19.52 8.76
N PRO A 358 1.15 -20.32 7.82
CA PRO A 358 2.44 -20.03 7.21
C PRO A 358 2.47 -18.71 6.44
N SER A 359 1.34 -18.26 5.88
CA SER A 359 1.25 -17.00 5.15
C SER A 359 1.31 -15.80 6.08
N VAL A 360 0.57 -15.83 7.19
CA VAL A 360 0.65 -14.84 8.27
C VAL A 360 2.07 -14.78 8.86
N ALA A 361 2.66 -15.93 9.18
CA ALA A 361 4.01 -15.99 9.74
C ALA A 361 5.08 -15.40 8.81
N ARG A 362 4.96 -15.65 7.50
CA ARG A 362 5.86 -15.06 6.49
C ARG A 362 5.72 -13.54 6.42
N LEU A 363 4.50 -13.01 6.43
CA LEU A 363 4.28 -11.55 6.40
C LEU A 363 4.91 -10.86 7.62
N LEU A 364 4.75 -11.45 8.81
CA LEU A 364 5.35 -10.94 10.04
C LEU A 364 6.88 -10.96 10.01
N ALA A 365 7.46 -12.04 9.50
CA ALA A 365 8.91 -12.18 9.35
C ALA A 365 9.51 -11.16 8.37
N GLY A 366 8.80 -10.85 7.27
CA GLY A 366 9.25 -9.91 6.24
C GLY A 366 9.17 -8.45 6.63
N GLY A 367 8.27 -8.11 7.55
CA GLY A 367 8.14 -6.75 8.09
C GLY A 367 9.26 -6.37 9.08
N VAL A 368 10.08 -7.32 9.51
CA VAL A 368 11.10 -7.11 10.55
C VAL A 368 12.50 -7.13 9.96
N ALA A 369 13.33 -6.15 10.33
CA ALA A 369 14.72 -6.11 9.91
C ALA A 369 15.50 -7.39 10.33
N PRO A 370 16.46 -7.88 9.51
CA PRO A 370 17.19 -9.13 9.77
C PRO A 370 17.89 -9.18 11.15
N GLY A 371 18.15 -10.40 11.65
CA GLY A 371 18.91 -10.64 12.88
C GLY A 371 18.08 -11.04 14.12
N TRP A 372 16.78 -11.28 13.96
CA TRP A 372 15.90 -11.79 15.02
C TRP A 372 16.01 -13.32 15.18
N LYS A 373 15.80 -13.80 16.41
CA LYS A 373 15.80 -15.23 16.77
C LYS A 373 14.39 -15.81 16.88
N SER A 374 13.46 -15.02 17.38
CA SER A 374 12.04 -15.36 17.40
C SER A 374 11.17 -14.11 17.32
N LEU A 375 9.95 -14.30 16.82
CA LEU A 375 8.88 -13.31 16.83
C LEU A 375 7.78 -13.81 17.76
N ARG A 376 7.16 -12.87 18.49
CA ARG A 376 5.92 -13.10 19.22
C ARG A 376 4.91 -12.09 18.71
N PHE A 377 3.81 -12.59 18.16
CA PHE A 377 2.76 -11.79 17.57
C PHE A 377 1.46 -12.06 18.31
N GLU A 378 0.87 -11.02 18.87
CA GLU A 378 -0.34 -11.09 19.66
C GLU A 378 -1.43 -10.34 18.94
N VAL A 379 -2.59 -10.97 18.79
CA VAL A 379 -3.76 -10.38 18.14
C VAL A 379 -4.94 -10.60 19.06
N TRP A 380 -5.79 -9.60 19.14
CA TRP A 380 -7.12 -9.75 19.69
C TRP A 380 -8.13 -9.14 18.72
N SER A 381 -9.34 -9.71 18.67
CA SER A 381 -10.37 -9.28 17.73
C SER A 381 -11.77 -9.61 18.22
N ILE A 382 -12.63 -8.58 18.26
CA ILE A 382 -14.05 -8.66 18.59
C ILE A 382 -14.81 -7.69 17.67
N GLY A 383 -15.74 -8.19 16.86
CA GLY A 383 -16.60 -7.37 16.02
C GLY A 383 -15.77 -6.74 14.90
N ASP A 384 -15.77 -5.42 14.85
CA ASP A 384 -14.86 -4.69 13.97
C ASP A 384 -13.56 -4.31 14.66
N VAL A 385 -13.46 -4.51 15.96
CA VAL A 385 -12.25 -4.17 16.69
C VAL A 385 -11.20 -5.26 16.50
N MET A 386 -10.05 -4.91 15.96
CA MET A 386 -8.86 -5.77 15.94
C MET A 386 -7.65 -4.92 16.33
N SER A 387 -6.81 -5.44 17.21
CA SER A 387 -5.48 -4.88 17.40
C SER A 387 -4.46 -5.97 17.60
N TYR A 388 -3.20 -5.61 17.33
CA TYR A 388 -2.11 -6.55 17.37
C TYR A 388 -0.80 -5.88 17.79
N GLU A 389 0.08 -6.69 18.36
CA GLU A 389 1.43 -6.30 18.72
C GLU A 389 2.44 -7.32 18.19
N LEU A 390 3.53 -6.82 17.63
CA LEU A 390 4.65 -7.65 17.18
C LEU A 390 5.87 -7.37 18.05
N PHE A 391 6.47 -8.44 18.55
CA PHE A 391 7.69 -8.41 19.34
C PHE A 391 8.77 -9.25 18.66
N THR A 392 9.98 -8.72 18.63
CA THR A 392 11.16 -9.33 18.04
C THR A 392 12.19 -9.60 19.11
N VAL A 393 12.67 -10.84 19.20
CA VAL A 393 13.75 -11.20 20.13
C VAL A 393 15.09 -11.16 19.39
N ARG A 394 16.01 -10.31 19.83
CA ARG A 394 17.39 -10.18 19.33
C ARG A 394 18.36 -10.29 20.49
N ASP A 395 19.38 -11.14 20.36
CA ASP A 395 20.41 -11.34 21.40
C ASP A 395 19.87 -11.64 22.81
N GLY A 396 18.64 -12.16 22.91
CA GLY A 396 17.96 -12.47 24.17
C GLY A 396 17.11 -11.33 24.73
N GLU A 397 17.10 -10.15 24.10
CA GLU A 397 16.24 -9.02 24.44
C GLU A 397 15.04 -8.94 23.50
N GLU A 398 13.89 -8.57 24.03
CA GLU A 398 12.64 -8.42 23.28
C GLU A 398 12.39 -6.94 22.98
N HIS A 399 12.12 -6.65 21.72
CA HIS A 399 11.82 -5.30 21.24
C HIS A 399 10.48 -5.29 20.52
N ARG A 400 9.65 -4.28 20.77
CA ARG A 400 8.45 -4.04 19.98
C ARG A 400 8.85 -3.69 18.54
N SER A 401 8.12 -4.24 17.59
CA SER A 401 8.28 -4.01 16.15
C SER A 401 6.93 -3.76 15.50
N ILE A 402 6.96 -3.26 14.27
CA ILE A 402 5.76 -2.94 13.50
C ILE A 402 5.56 -4.06 12.47
N PRO A 403 4.43 -4.77 12.47
CA PRO A 403 4.12 -5.71 11.42
C PRO A 403 3.86 -4.96 10.10
N GLY A 404 4.16 -5.59 8.96
CA GLY A 404 3.90 -4.97 7.66
C GLY A 404 2.42 -4.68 7.43
N ILE A 405 2.13 -3.64 6.65
CA ILE A 405 0.77 -3.10 6.37
C ILE A 405 -0.24 -4.11 5.79
N ALA A 406 0.21 -5.28 5.32
CA ALA A 406 -0.62 -6.29 4.67
C ALA A 406 -1.15 -7.40 5.61
N ILE A 407 -1.10 -7.22 6.94
CA ILE A 407 -1.38 -8.31 7.90
C ILE A 407 -2.88 -8.53 8.20
N TYR A 408 -3.72 -7.51 8.05
CA TYR A 408 -5.13 -7.54 8.49
C TYR A 408 -6.01 -8.55 7.73
N GLU A 409 -6.06 -8.48 6.39
CA GLU A 409 -6.89 -9.38 5.58
C GLU A 409 -6.53 -10.86 5.82
N PRO A 410 -5.24 -11.26 5.85
CA PRO A 410 -4.85 -12.61 6.26
C PRO A 410 -5.34 -13.02 7.66
N LEU A 411 -5.40 -12.11 8.63
CA LEU A 411 -5.92 -12.38 9.98
C LEU A 411 -7.44 -12.53 9.97
N ASN A 412 -8.15 -11.74 9.17
CA ASN A 412 -9.61 -11.86 9.03
C ASN A 412 -10.01 -13.18 8.35
N LEU A 413 -9.26 -13.58 7.32
CA LEU A 413 -9.40 -14.90 6.69
C LEU A 413 -9.10 -16.02 7.70
N LEU A 414 -8.05 -15.88 8.50
CA LEU A 414 -7.73 -16.84 9.56
C LEU A 414 -8.84 -16.93 10.60
N LYS A 415 -9.38 -15.80 11.06
CA LYS A 415 -10.50 -15.74 12.01
C LYS A 415 -11.75 -16.43 11.45
N THR A 416 -12.04 -16.20 10.17
CA THR A 416 -13.18 -16.83 9.48
C THR A 416 -12.97 -18.34 9.33
N ALA A 417 -11.78 -18.77 8.89
CA ALA A 417 -11.44 -20.18 8.73
C ALA A 417 -11.41 -20.94 10.07
N SER A 418 -11.09 -20.25 11.18
CA SER A 418 -11.08 -20.81 12.53
C SER A 418 -12.45 -20.86 13.21
N CYS A 419 -13.53 -20.43 12.54
CA CYS A 419 -14.86 -20.48 13.12
C CYS A 419 -15.37 -21.92 13.26
N VAL A 420 -15.73 -22.29 14.48
CA VAL A 420 -16.32 -23.59 14.81
C VAL A 420 -17.83 -23.40 15.03
N PRO A 421 -18.70 -24.20 14.38
CA PRO A 421 -20.14 -24.13 14.58
C PRO A 421 -20.53 -24.15 16.06
N GLU A 422 -21.44 -23.26 16.46
CA GLU A 422 -21.95 -23.10 17.84
C GLU A 422 -20.92 -22.66 18.89
N THR A 423 -19.62 -22.68 18.60
CA THR A 423 -18.55 -22.22 19.49
C THR A 423 -18.04 -20.83 19.11
N GLY A 424 -18.19 -20.45 17.83
CA GLY A 424 -17.67 -19.22 17.26
C GLY A 424 -16.18 -19.35 16.89
N THR A 425 -15.48 -18.22 16.83
CA THR A 425 -14.05 -18.15 16.51
C THR A 425 -13.21 -17.64 17.69
N TRP A 426 -11.89 -17.57 17.55
CA TRP A 426 -11.00 -17.06 18.58
C TRP A 426 -11.23 -15.55 18.84
N LEU A 427 -11.03 -15.14 20.09
CA LEU A 427 -11.06 -13.75 20.58
C LEU A 427 -9.66 -13.15 20.64
N SER A 428 -8.64 -13.98 20.88
CA SER A 428 -7.25 -13.62 20.69
C SER A 428 -6.41 -14.81 20.24
N LEU A 429 -5.27 -14.53 19.63
CA LEU A 429 -4.25 -15.53 19.34
C LEU A 429 -2.86 -14.98 19.69
N THR A 430 -1.98 -15.89 20.11
CA THR A 430 -0.55 -15.62 20.26
C THR A 430 0.21 -16.55 19.34
N MET A 431 0.89 -15.98 18.35
CA MET A 431 1.72 -16.70 17.39
C MET A 431 3.19 -16.50 17.75
N ARG A 432 3.96 -17.59 17.82
CA ARG A 432 5.41 -17.59 18.00
C ARG A 432 6.08 -18.16 16.76
N ILE A 433 7.04 -17.42 16.22
CA ILE A 433 7.75 -17.79 15.00
C ILE A 433 9.23 -17.86 15.32
N SER A 434 9.88 -19.00 15.10
CA SER A 434 11.32 -19.13 15.26
C SER A 434 12.06 -18.75 13.97
N SER A 435 13.32 -18.35 14.08
CA SER A 435 14.16 -18.05 12.91
C SER A 435 14.42 -19.26 12.01
N SER A 436 14.10 -20.49 12.47
CA SER A 436 14.12 -21.70 11.65
C SER A 436 12.79 -21.97 10.93
N GLY A 437 11.79 -21.11 11.10
CA GLY A 437 10.47 -21.22 10.46
C GLY A 437 9.46 -22.09 11.20
N GLU A 438 9.74 -22.47 12.45
CA GLU A 438 8.76 -23.15 13.30
C GLU A 438 7.67 -22.15 13.73
N ILE A 439 6.42 -22.57 13.65
CA ILE A 439 5.25 -21.75 13.98
C ILE A 439 4.48 -22.46 15.08
N ASP A 440 4.29 -21.77 16.20
CA ASP A 440 3.44 -22.18 17.32
C ASP A 440 2.32 -21.15 17.49
N VAL A 441 1.09 -21.60 17.71
CA VAL A 441 -0.08 -20.71 17.80
C VAL A 441 -1.00 -21.16 18.91
N ASP A 442 -1.19 -20.27 19.89
CA ASP A 442 -2.18 -20.42 20.95
C ASP A 442 -3.42 -19.61 20.63
N TYR A 443 -4.59 -20.24 20.63
CA TYR A 443 -5.88 -19.56 20.44
C TYR A 443 -6.63 -19.46 21.76
N ASN A 444 -7.22 -18.30 22.00
CA ASN A 444 -8.14 -18.05 23.10
C ASN A 444 -9.56 -17.83 22.54
N PHE A 445 -10.53 -18.63 22.98
CA PHE A 445 -11.91 -18.54 22.51
C PHE A 445 -12.86 -17.90 23.52
N ASP A 446 -12.48 -17.78 24.80
CA ASP A 446 -13.40 -17.55 25.90
C ASP A 446 -12.88 -16.63 27.00
N ALA A 447 -11.56 -16.59 27.23
CA ALA A 447 -10.97 -15.68 28.20
C ALA A 447 -11.13 -14.23 27.71
N LYS A 448 -11.51 -13.35 28.64
CA LYS A 448 -11.63 -11.92 28.37
C LYS A 448 -10.25 -11.38 27.93
N PRO A 449 -10.12 -10.83 26.71
CA PRO A 449 -8.86 -10.24 26.28
C PRO A 449 -8.54 -8.99 27.12
N GLU A 450 -7.26 -8.76 27.39
CA GLU A 450 -6.78 -7.52 27.97
C GLU A 450 -6.70 -6.48 26.85
N LEU A 451 -7.70 -5.60 26.81
CA LEU A 451 -7.82 -4.56 25.80
C LEU A 451 -7.50 -3.22 26.45
N ASP A 452 -6.53 -2.49 25.87
CA ASP A 452 -6.25 -1.09 26.24
C ASP A 452 -7.30 -0.11 25.66
N ILE A 453 -8.41 -0.65 25.13
CA ILE A 453 -9.47 0.11 24.49
C ILE A 453 -10.84 -0.42 24.93
N ASP A 454 -11.84 0.46 24.94
CA ASP A 454 -13.21 0.07 25.23
C ASP A 454 -13.90 -0.41 23.96
N VAL A 455 -14.36 -1.66 23.97
CA VAL A 455 -15.10 -2.27 22.86
C VAL A 455 -16.60 -2.00 23.06
N SER A 456 -17.25 -1.47 22.03
CA SER A 456 -18.67 -1.13 22.08
C SER A 456 -19.56 -2.36 22.21
N ILE A 457 -20.78 -2.21 22.73
CA ILE A 457 -21.75 -3.32 22.74
C ILE A 457 -22.09 -3.78 21.32
N ASP A 458 -22.17 -2.83 20.37
CA ASP A 458 -22.44 -3.13 18.98
C ASP A 458 -21.41 -4.10 18.38
N ASP A 459 -20.12 -3.95 18.73
CA ASP A 459 -19.04 -4.86 18.32
C ASP A 459 -19.19 -6.25 18.93
N TYR A 460 -19.57 -6.32 20.21
CA TYR A 460 -19.86 -7.57 20.89
C TYR A 460 -21.06 -8.31 20.27
N GLU A 461 -22.11 -7.58 19.89
CA GLU A 461 -23.24 -8.18 19.19
C GLU A 461 -22.91 -8.55 17.74
N LEU A 462 -22.10 -7.74 17.06
CA LEU A 462 -21.65 -7.98 15.69
C LEU A 462 -20.80 -9.24 15.61
N GLU A 463 -19.90 -9.45 16.56
CA GLU A 463 -19.10 -10.68 16.67
C GLU A 463 -20.00 -11.91 16.79
N LEU A 464 -21.08 -11.86 17.59
CA LEU A 464 -22.05 -12.96 17.69
C LEU A 464 -22.88 -13.15 16.42
N ARG A 465 -23.14 -12.08 15.67
CA ARG A 465 -23.82 -12.17 14.36
C ARG A 465 -22.92 -12.83 13.30
N ARG A 466 -21.63 -12.46 13.27
CA ARG A 466 -20.65 -12.97 12.30
C ARG A 466 -20.18 -14.38 12.62
N PHE A 467 -19.96 -14.67 13.91
CA PHE A 467 -19.45 -15.95 14.40
C PHE A 467 -20.39 -16.51 15.49
N PRO A 468 -21.54 -17.09 15.11
CA PRO A 468 -22.57 -17.50 16.05
C PRO A 468 -22.07 -18.47 17.11
N ARG A 469 -22.40 -18.16 18.36
CA ARG A 469 -22.14 -18.98 19.54
C ARG A 469 -23.47 -19.43 20.14
N ALA A 470 -23.59 -20.68 20.56
CA ALA A 470 -24.70 -21.08 21.41
C ALA A 470 -24.57 -20.36 22.76
N THR A 471 -25.69 -20.10 23.42
CA THR A 471 -25.74 -19.28 24.65
C THR A 471 -24.77 -19.78 25.74
N SER A 472 -24.54 -21.09 25.83
CA SER A 472 -23.58 -21.69 26.78
C SER A 472 -22.11 -21.44 26.45
N PHE A 473 -21.80 -21.06 25.20
CA PHE A 473 -20.45 -20.74 24.71
C PHE A 473 -20.18 -19.23 24.62
N VAL A 474 -21.15 -18.39 25.00
CA VAL A 474 -20.93 -16.95 25.22
C VAL A 474 -20.44 -16.77 26.66
N PRO A 475 -19.19 -16.32 26.89
CA PRO A 475 -18.65 -16.14 28.25
C PRO A 475 -19.47 -15.17 29.10
N THR A 476 -19.52 -15.39 30.41
CA THR A 476 -20.31 -14.57 31.36
C THR A 476 -19.96 -13.09 31.28
N TRP A 477 -18.67 -12.76 31.17
CA TRP A 477 -18.20 -11.36 31.10
C TRP A 477 -18.73 -10.64 29.85
N TRP A 478 -18.95 -11.37 28.74
CA TRP A 478 -19.50 -10.83 27.50
C TRP A 478 -21.01 -10.63 27.63
N GLN A 479 -21.71 -11.61 28.21
CA GLN A 479 -23.15 -11.47 28.51
C GLN A 479 -23.41 -10.28 29.43
N GLU A 480 -22.59 -10.10 30.47
CA GLU A 480 -22.66 -8.97 31.39
C GLU A 480 -22.41 -7.64 30.68
N ARG A 481 -21.42 -7.57 29.77
CA ARG A 481 -21.14 -6.36 28.99
C ARG A 481 -22.31 -5.95 28.09
N ILE A 482 -22.94 -6.91 27.40
CA ILE A 482 -24.15 -6.64 26.58
C ILE A 482 -25.31 -6.20 27.48
N ALA A 483 -25.49 -6.83 28.64
CA ALA A 483 -26.58 -6.49 29.56
C ALA A 483 -26.43 -5.12 30.25
N GLN A 484 -25.20 -4.60 30.38
CA GLN A 484 -24.92 -3.33 31.07
C GLN A 484 -25.28 -2.07 30.24
N GLY A 485 -25.37 -2.16 28.92
CA GLY A 485 -25.59 -0.98 28.06
C GLY A 485 -24.33 -0.10 27.89
N ASP A 486 -24.32 0.78 26.88
CA ASP A 486 -23.24 1.78 26.73
C ASP A 486 -23.40 2.84 27.83
N ALA A 487 -22.30 3.15 28.53
CA ALA A 487 -22.26 4.12 29.62
C ALA A 487 -22.06 5.56 29.11
#